data_AF-A0A1S3SH10-F1
#
_entry.id   AF-A0A1S3SH10-F1
#
_cell.length_a   1.000
_cell.length_b   1.000
_cell.length_c   1.000
_cell.angle_alpha   90.00
_cell.angle_beta   90.00
_cell.angle_gamma   90.00
#
_symmetry.space_group_name_H-M   'P 1'
#
loop_
_entity.id
_entity.type
_entity.pdbx_description
1 polymer ?
#
loop_
_entity_poly.entity_id
_entity_poly.type
_entity_poly.pdbx_seq_one_letter_code
_entity_poly.pdbx_strand_id
1 'polypeptide(L)'
;MTVWTLMFSLSLSLSLSLWRATLPSCRFSFQPQQSLLLGLMSTQEAGLSCGRDMEQTRLSCGQYDYDLLVIGGGSGGLAVSKEAAGFGRRVLVLDLVAPTPEVTKWRLGGSSVNVGSIPRKILHQASLLGKAIQDARKYGWKFEEQGSHGWGEMVDTVQQHVKSVSFELRRELRDSDVTYLNAHGEIQEPHTGQVYHSYYRPLEWTVPRRDKMLC
;
A
#
# COMPACT_ATOMS: atom_id res chain seq x y z
N MET A 1 -9.29 -48.05 -44.88
CA MET A 1 -9.02 -46.64 -45.23
C MET A 1 -8.33 -46.03 -44.02
N THR A 2 -7.03 -46.32 -43.85
CA THR A 2 -5.85 -45.63 -44.40
C THR A 2 -5.40 -44.45 -43.54
N VAL A 3 -4.11 -44.55 -43.18
CA VAL A 3 -3.15 -43.52 -42.74
C VAL A 3 -3.22 -43.16 -41.25
N TRP A 4 -2.02 -42.97 -40.67
CA TRP A 4 -1.66 -42.64 -39.28
C TRP A 4 -1.06 -43.77 -38.44
N THR A 5 -0.23 -44.59 -39.09
CA THR A 5 0.97 -45.17 -38.47
C THR A 5 2.17 -44.48 -39.11
N LEU A 6 3.21 -44.19 -38.32
CA LEU A 6 4.55 -43.67 -38.66
C LEU A 6 4.77 -42.18 -38.34
N MET A 7 5.51 -41.91 -37.26
CA MET A 7 6.74 -41.09 -37.24
C MET A 7 7.17 -40.83 -35.78
N PHE A 8 7.59 -41.88 -35.09
CA PHE A 8 8.35 -41.76 -33.85
C PHE A 8 9.46 -42.81 -33.88
N SER A 9 10.53 -42.54 -34.65
CA SER A 9 11.86 -43.09 -34.38
C SER A 9 12.93 -42.55 -35.35
N LEU A 10 13.96 -41.94 -34.75
CA LEU A 10 15.37 -41.94 -35.12
C LEU A 10 15.96 -41.11 -36.30
N SER A 11 17.02 -40.39 -35.89
CA SER A 11 18.29 -40.14 -36.61
C SER A 11 18.39 -38.89 -37.49
N LEU A 12 19.22 -37.91 -37.10
CA LEU A 12 20.62 -37.84 -37.55
C LEU A 12 21.33 -36.60 -36.95
N SER A 13 22.51 -36.82 -36.41
CA SER A 13 23.55 -35.83 -36.11
C SER A 13 24.23 -35.40 -37.41
N LEU A 14 24.45 -34.11 -37.65
CA LEU A 14 25.75 -33.52 -38.06
C LEU A 14 25.64 -32.01 -38.39
N SER A 15 26.42 -31.21 -37.65
CA SER A 15 27.29 -30.09 -38.07
C SER A 15 26.77 -28.99 -39.02
N LEU A 16 26.70 -27.74 -38.55
CA LEU A 16 27.74 -26.69 -38.76
C LEU A 16 27.24 -25.32 -38.24
N SER A 17 28.00 -24.79 -37.28
CA SER A 17 28.45 -23.39 -37.08
C SER A 17 27.62 -22.18 -37.53
N LEU A 18 27.74 -21.14 -36.69
CA LEU A 18 27.28 -19.74 -36.81
C LEU A 18 25.80 -19.62 -36.43
N TRP A 19 25.46 -19.10 -35.26
CA TRP A 19 25.65 -17.70 -34.90
C TRP A 19 26.04 -17.52 -33.43
N ARG A 20 27.09 -16.72 -33.20
CA ARG A 20 27.34 -16.03 -31.93
C ARG A 20 26.48 -14.77 -31.90
N ALA A 21 25.64 -14.62 -30.89
CA ALA A 21 25.35 -13.30 -30.32
C ALA A 21 24.99 -13.46 -28.84
N THR A 22 25.75 -12.76 -28.03
CA THR A 22 25.87 -12.76 -26.57
C THR A 22 24.69 -12.09 -25.87
N LEU A 23 24.10 -12.78 -24.88
CA LEU A 23 23.33 -12.16 -23.79
C LEU A 23 23.87 -12.70 -22.45
N PRO A 24 24.52 -11.89 -21.60
CA PRO A 24 24.88 -12.32 -20.28
C PRO A 24 23.64 -12.32 -19.38
N SER A 25 23.30 -13.52 -18.95
CA SER A 25 22.39 -13.84 -17.87
C SER A 25 23.05 -13.41 -16.54
N CYS A 26 22.45 -12.48 -15.81
CA CYS A 26 22.84 -12.22 -14.43
C CYS A 26 22.03 -13.12 -13.50
N ARG A 27 22.73 -14.12 -12.94
CA ARG A 27 22.29 -15.02 -11.87
C ARG A 27 22.05 -14.24 -10.58
N PHE A 28 20.94 -14.56 -9.92
CA PHE A 28 20.79 -14.40 -8.48
C PHE A 28 21.71 -15.43 -7.78
N SER A 29 22.51 -14.97 -6.82
CA SER A 29 23.19 -15.83 -5.85
C SER A 29 22.94 -15.28 -4.45
N PHE A 30 22.33 -16.11 -3.61
CA PHE A 30 22.15 -15.92 -2.19
C PHE A 30 23.26 -16.71 -1.50
N GLN A 31 24.01 -16.10 -0.58
CA GLN A 31 24.72 -16.89 0.42
C GLN A 31 24.88 -16.10 1.73
N PRO A 32 24.54 -16.69 2.89
CA PRO A 32 24.74 -16.11 4.21
C PRO A 32 26.14 -16.45 4.73
N GLN A 33 26.71 -15.63 5.64
CA GLN A 33 27.35 -16.08 6.89
C GLN A 33 28.06 -14.95 7.66
N GLN A 34 28.20 -15.22 8.96
CA GLN A 34 28.73 -14.42 10.06
C GLN A 34 30.25 -14.22 10.02
N SER A 35 30.74 -13.15 10.65
CA SER A 35 31.65 -13.17 11.83
C SER A 35 32.57 -11.93 11.90
N LEU A 36 32.72 -11.44 13.13
CA LEU A 36 33.61 -10.34 13.53
C LEU A 36 35.09 -10.78 13.51
N LEU A 37 35.99 -9.88 13.09
CA LEU A 37 37.30 -9.70 13.74
C LEU A 37 37.96 -8.36 13.34
N LEU A 38 38.49 -7.67 14.35
CA LEU A 38 39.27 -6.44 14.27
C LEU A 38 40.62 -6.63 13.53
N GLY A 39 41.08 -5.58 12.85
CA GLY A 39 42.46 -5.45 12.39
C GLY A 39 42.78 -4.03 11.91
N LEU A 40 43.85 -3.45 12.45
CA LEU A 40 44.24 -2.04 12.47
C LEU A 40 44.94 -1.51 11.19
N MET A 41 44.75 -0.20 10.95
CA MET A 41 45.70 0.81 10.45
C MET A 41 46.54 0.53 9.18
N SER A 42 46.37 1.37 8.15
CA SER A 42 47.26 2.51 7.84
C SER A 42 47.09 3.03 6.40
N THR A 43 47.47 4.28 6.24
CA THR A 43 47.36 5.23 5.13
C THR A 43 48.14 4.88 3.86
N GLN A 44 47.61 5.16 2.66
CA GLN A 44 48.14 6.16 1.70
C GLN A 44 47.33 6.20 0.39
N GLU A 45 47.18 7.42 -0.16
CA GLU A 45 46.55 7.73 -1.44
C GLU A 45 47.41 7.33 -2.65
N ALA A 46 46.74 6.92 -3.72
CA ALA A 46 47.20 7.13 -5.09
C ALA A 46 45.97 7.21 -6.01
N GLY A 47 45.69 8.41 -6.51
CA GLY A 47 44.65 8.63 -7.50
C GLY A 47 45.03 8.06 -8.86
N LEU A 48 44.02 7.57 -9.59
CA LEU A 48 43.99 7.51 -11.05
C LEU A 48 42.53 7.43 -11.49
N SER A 49 42.15 8.47 -12.24
CA SER A 49 40.84 8.74 -12.81
C SER A 49 40.37 7.65 -13.78
N CYS A 50 39.09 7.32 -13.75
CA CYS A 50 38.36 6.95 -14.96
C CYS A 50 36.92 7.43 -14.82
N GLY A 51 36.62 8.52 -15.53
CA GLY A 51 35.26 9.02 -15.70
C GLY A 51 34.41 7.95 -16.38
N ARG A 52 33.22 7.75 -15.82
CA ARG A 52 32.04 7.40 -16.60
C ARG A 52 30.94 8.33 -16.14
N ASP A 53 30.57 9.20 -17.06
CA ASP A 53 29.53 10.20 -16.95
C ASP A 53 28.23 9.55 -16.46
N MET A 54 27.96 9.72 -15.18
CA MET A 54 26.61 9.54 -14.66
C MET A 54 25.96 10.91 -14.80
N GLU A 55 25.31 11.07 -15.95
CA GLU A 55 24.57 12.26 -16.38
C GLU A 55 23.83 12.87 -15.17
N GLN A 56 24.34 14.03 -14.83
CA GLN A 56 23.94 14.99 -13.83
C GLN A 56 22.45 15.30 -13.89
N THR A 57 21.63 14.59 -13.10
CA THR A 57 20.40 15.16 -12.54
C THR A 57 20.67 15.56 -11.09
N ARG A 58 21.52 16.59 -10.92
CA ARG A 58 21.39 17.48 -9.76
C ARG A 58 20.05 18.21 -9.94
N LEU A 59 18.95 17.54 -9.59
CA LEU A 59 17.74 18.24 -9.18
C LEU A 59 18.19 19.14 -8.03
N SER A 60 17.98 20.43 -8.23
CA SER A 60 18.36 21.49 -7.32
C SER A 60 17.99 21.11 -5.88
N CYS A 61 18.84 21.50 -4.93
CA CYS A 61 18.56 21.49 -3.50
C CYS A 61 17.47 22.51 -3.11
N GLY A 62 16.43 22.63 -3.94
CA GLY A 62 15.16 23.22 -3.53
C GLY A 62 14.57 22.31 -2.47
N GLN A 63 14.44 22.82 -1.24
CA GLN A 63 13.73 22.12 -0.18
C GLN A 63 12.32 21.77 -0.67
N TYR A 64 12.05 20.49 -0.85
CA TYR A 64 10.67 20.00 -0.97
C TYR A 64 9.97 20.15 0.39
N ASP A 65 8.69 20.46 0.36
CA ASP A 65 7.88 20.63 1.58
C ASP A 65 7.76 19.31 2.37
N TYR A 66 7.74 18.19 1.65
CA TYR A 66 7.67 16.83 2.18
C TYR A 66 8.70 15.92 1.51
N ASP A 67 9.13 14.91 2.25
CA ASP A 67 10.07 13.89 1.75
C ASP A 67 9.33 12.75 1.05
N LEU A 68 8.05 12.55 1.38
CA LEU A 68 7.17 11.57 0.76
C LEU A 68 5.74 12.11 0.62
N LEU A 69 5.18 11.98 -0.58
CA LEU A 69 3.77 12.22 -0.87
C LEU A 69 3.07 10.88 -1.11
N VAL A 70 1.98 10.62 -0.38
CA VAL A 70 1.15 9.44 -0.52
C VAL A 70 -0.25 9.86 -0.96
N ILE A 71 -0.65 9.45 -2.15
CA ILE A 71 -2.00 9.67 -2.69
C ILE A 71 -2.81 8.40 -2.47
N GLY A 72 -3.75 8.46 -1.53
CA GLY A 72 -4.65 7.39 -1.11
C GLY A 72 -4.41 6.95 0.34
N GLY A 73 -5.39 7.19 1.22
CA GLY A 73 -5.38 6.81 2.64
C GLY A 73 -5.92 5.40 2.90
N GLY A 74 -5.64 4.46 1.98
CA GLY A 74 -5.98 3.05 2.13
C GLY A 74 -4.93 2.27 2.94
N SER A 75 -5.11 0.96 3.08
CA SER A 75 -4.20 0.09 3.85
C SER A 75 -2.74 0.22 3.40
N GLY A 76 -2.47 0.25 2.09
CA GLY A 76 -1.12 0.41 1.54
C GLY A 76 -0.53 1.80 1.83
N GLY A 77 -1.28 2.86 1.57
CA GLY A 77 -0.81 4.23 1.79
C GLY A 77 -0.55 4.52 3.27
N LEU A 78 -1.44 4.09 4.16
CA LEU A 78 -1.27 4.22 5.61
C LEU A 78 -0.05 3.45 6.12
N ALA A 79 0.19 2.24 5.61
CA ALA A 79 1.36 1.45 6.00
C ALA A 79 2.67 2.15 5.60
N VAL A 80 2.80 2.54 4.33
CA VAL A 80 3.99 3.24 3.83
C VAL A 80 4.23 4.55 4.59
N SER A 81 3.16 5.30 4.88
CA SER A 81 3.28 6.59 5.55
C SER A 81 3.81 6.46 6.97
N LYS A 82 3.34 5.46 7.73
CA LYS A 82 3.80 5.20 9.09
C LYS A 82 5.25 4.72 9.12
N GLU A 83 5.62 3.81 8.22
CA GLU A 83 7.01 3.34 8.12
C GLU A 83 7.96 4.48 7.78
N ALA A 84 7.61 5.31 6.79
CA ALA A 84 8.42 6.47 6.41
C ALA A 84 8.55 7.49 7.56
N ALA A 85 7.47 7.74 8.31
CA ALA A 85 7.51 8.58 9.50
C ALA A 85 8.38 8.00 10.62
N GLY A 86 8.39 6.67 10.78
CA GLY A 86 9.30 5.98 11.70
C GLY A 86 10.78 6.22 11.42
N PHE A 87 11.14 6.52 10.16
CA PHE A 87 12.48 6.95 9.75
C PHE A 87 12.71 8.47 9.87
N GLY A 88 11.80 9.22 10.50
CA GLY A 88 11.90 10.67 10.68
C GLY A 88 11.66 11.47 9.39
N ARG A 89 10.99 10.88 8.38
CA ARG A 89 10.67 11.56 7.12
C ARG A 89 9.39 12.37 7.25
N ARG A 90 9.34 13.53 6.60
CA ARG A 90 8.13 14.37 6.50
C ARG A 90 7.20 13.76 5.46
N VAL A 91 6.07 13.23 5.89
CA VAL A 91 5.10 12.55 5.01
C VAL A 91 3.81 13.35 4.91
N LEU A 92 3.29 13.49 3.68
CA LEU A 92 1.97 14.01 3.40
C LEU A 92 1.08 12.89 2.83
N VAL A 93 -0.07 12.67 3.46
CA VAL A 93 -1.10 11.73 2.99
C VAL A 93 -2.32 12.52 2.51
N LEU A 94 -2.70 12.29 1.26
CA LEU A 94 -3.89 12.83 0.64
C LEU A 94 -4.91 11.69 0.48
N ASP A 95 -6.09 11.81 1.08
CA ASP A 95 -7.18 10.86 0.89
C ASP A 95 -8.46 11.60 0.57
N LEU A 96 -9.10 11.26 -0.55
CA LEU A 96 -10.44 11.72 -0.86
C LEU A 96 -11.30 10.53 -1.30
N VAL A 97 -12.46 10.42 -0.66
CA VAL A 97 -13.49 9.47 -1.07
C VAL A 97 -14.45 10.18 -2.02
N ALA A 98 -14.40 9.80 -3.30
CA ALA A 98 -15.39 10.22 -4.27
C ALA A 98 -16.77 9.66 -3.86
N PRO A 99 -17.83 10.49 -3.81
CA PRO A 99 -19.16 10.01 -3.48
C PRO A 99 -19.66 9.06 -4.58
N THR A 100 -20.35 8.00 -4.17
CA THR A 100 -21.11 7.17 -5.12
C THR A 100 -22.38 7.91 -5.57
N PRO A 101 -23.00 7.49 -6.70
CA PRO A 101 -24.28 8.06 -7.15
C PRO A 101 -25.39 8.01 -6.09
N GLU A 102 -25.33 7.03 -5.20
CA GLU A 102 -26.27 6.81 -4.09
C GLU A 102 -25.85 7.53 -2.80
N VAL A 103 -24.98 8.56 -2.89
CA VAL A 103 -24.54 9.43 -1.78
C VAL A 103 -23.97 8.65 -0.59
N THR A 104 -23.13 7.65 -0.85
CA THR A 104 -22.29 7.08 0.21
C THR A 104 -20.93 7.77 0.23
N LYS A 105 -20.59 8.34 1.38
CA LYS A 105 -19.24 8.82 1.69
C LYS A 105 -18.74 8.05 2.91
N TRP A 106 -17.48 7.67 2.88
CA TRP A 106 -16.83 6.99 3.99
C TRP A 106 -15.55 7.69 4.42
N ARG A 107 -14.92 7.19 5.49
CA ARG A 107 -13.83 7.86 6.21
C ARG A 107 -12.47 7.31 5.78
N LEU A 108 -11.41 7.85 6.38
CA LEU A 108 -10.04 7.34 6.29
C LEU A 108 -9.97 5.82 6.56
N GLY A 109 -9.05 5.13 5.87
CA GLY A 109 -8.86 3.68 5.98
C GLY A 109 -9.10 2.91 4.67
N GLY A 110 -9.55 3.60 3.63
CA GLY A 110 -9.79 3.04 2.30
C GLY A 110 -10.90 1.99 2.25
N SER A 111 -10.90 1.19 1.20
CA SER A 111 -11.96 0.22 0.93
C SER A 111 -12.02 -0.89 1.99
N SER A 112 -10.87 -1.41 2.42
CA SER A 112 -10.79 -2.54 3.36
C SER A 112 -11.53 -2.27 4.68
N VAL A 113 -11.35 -1.08 5.25
CA VAL A 113 -11.96 -0.67 6.52
C VAL A 113 -13.44 -0.33 6.34
N ASN A 114 -13.79 0.41 5.30
CA ASN A 114 -15.14 1.00 5.20
C ASN A 114 -16.17 0.08 4.52
N VAL A 115 -15.78 -0.63 3.45
CA VAL A 115 -16.71 -1.38 2.58
C VAL A 115 -16.19 -2.77 2.22
N GLY A 116 -15.07 -3.18 2.81
CA GLY A 116 -14.30 -4.34 2.40
C GLY A 116 -14.25 -5.42 3.46
N SER A 117 -13.04 -5.81 3.82
CA SER A 117 -12.79 -6.97 4.68
C SER A 117 -13.39 -6.84 6.08
N ILE A 118 -13.36 -5.65 6.68
CA ILE A 118 -13.81 -5.43 8.06
C ILE A 118 -15.33 -5.63 8.20
N PRO A 119 -16.20 -4.88 7.48
CA PRO A 119 -17.64 -5.13 7.53
C PRO A 119 -17.99 -6.55 7.09
N ARG A 120 -17.35 -7.06 6.03
CA ARG A 120 -17.59 -8.41 5.52
C ARG A 120 -17.34 -9.48 6.57
N LYS A 121 -16.26 -9.36 7.34
CA LYS A 121 -15.92 -10.34 8.39
C LYS A 121 -16.92 -10.29 9.55
N ILE A 122 -17.37 -9.11 9.96
CA ILE A 122 -18.37 -8.98 11.05
C ILE A 122 -19.71 -9.56 10.61
N LEU A 123 -20.16 -9.26 9.40
CA LEU A 123 -21.38 -9.81 8.83
C LEU A 123 -21.31 -11.35 8.69
N HIS A 124 -20.16 -11.86 8.25
CA HIS A 124 -19.93 -13.30 8.20
C HIS A 124 -19.95 -13.93 9.60
N GLN A 125 -19.37 -13.27 10.60
CA GLN A 125 -19.41 -13.76 11.99
C GLN A 125 -20.85 -13.79 12.53
N ALA A 126 -21.68 -12.80 12.21
CA ALA A 126 -23.08 -12.78 12.62
C ALA A 126 -23.85 -14.01 12.08
N SER A 127 -23.59 -14.43 10.83
CA SER A 127 -24.22 -15.64 10.28
C SER A 127 -23.73 -16.92 10.95
N LEU A 128 -22.44 -17.01 11.27
CA LEU A 128 -21.87 -18.13 12.04
C LEU A 128 -22.47 -18.22 13.44
N LEU A 129 -22.69 -17.08 14.12
CA LEU A 129 -23.34 -17.04 15.43
C LEU A 129 -24.78 -17.57 15.37
N GLY A 130 -25.53 -17.20 14.32
CA GLY A 130 -26.87 -17.75 14.10
C GLY A 130 -26.87 -19.28 14.01
N LYS A 131 -25.86 -19.86 13.35
CA LYS A 131 -25.70 -21.32 13.29
C LYS A 131 -25.26 -21.91 14.63
N ALA A 132 -24.32 -21.27 15.31
CA ALA A 132 -23.82 -21.71 16.61
C ALA A 132 -24.93 -21.78 17.67
N ILE A 133 -25.86 -20.82 17.68
CA ILE A 133 -27.03 -20.84 18.58
C ILE A 133 -27.91 -22.07 18.33
N GLN A 134 -28.10 -22.46 17.07
CA GLN A 134 -28.86 -23.67 16.73
C GLN A 134 -28.15 -24.94 17.21
N ASP A 135 -26.83 -25.03 16.98
CA ASP A 135 -26.06 -26.21 17.36
C ASP A 135 -25.84 -26.31 18.88
N ALA A 136 -25.76 -25.19 19.60
CA ALA A 136 -25.65 -25.14 21.05
C ALA A 136 -26.77 -25.91 21.76
N ARG A 137 -27.99 -25.93 21.19
CA ARG A 137 -29.12 -26.73 21.70
C ARG A 137 -28.81 -28.23 21.78
N LYS A 138 -28.03 -28.76 20.83
CA LYS A 138 -27.61 -30.18 20.82
C LYS A 138 -26.59 -30.49 21.92
N TYR A 139 -25.86 -29.47 22.37
CA TYR A 139 -24.88 -29.58 23.46
C TYR A 139 -25.48 -29.25 24.83
N GLY A 140 -26.82 -29.24 24.96
CA GLY A 140 -27.51 -29.06 26.24
C GLY A 140 -27.79 -27.60 26.62
N TRP A 141 -27.45 -26.62 25.77
CA TRP A 141 -27.82 -25.22 26.02
C TRP A 141 -29.31 -25.01 25.81
N LYS A 142 -29.98 -24.47 26.84
CA LYS A 142 -31.41 -24.14 26.81
C LYS A 142 -31.58 -22.65 26.55
N PHE A 143 -32.35 -22.31 25.53
CA PHE A 143 -32.74 -20.94 25.20
C PHE A 143 -34.26 -20.83 25.28
N GLU A 144 -34.79 -19.82 25.95
CA GLU A 144 -36.23 -19.65 26.15
C GLU A 144 -36.96 -19.26 24.85
N GLU A 145 -36.30 -18.49 23.98
CA GLU A 145 -36.86 -18.03 22.71
C GLU A 145 -35.95 -18.37 21.50
N GLN A 146 -36.55 -18.37 20.31
CA GLN A 146 -35.81 -18.29 19.06
C GLN A 146 -35.40 -16.84 18.84
N GLY A 147 -34.12 -16.54 19.07
CA GLY A 147 -33.59 -15.20 18.82
C GLY A 147 -33.85 -14.76 17.38
N SER A 148 -34.47 -13.59 17.22
CA SER A 148 -34.59 -12.91 15.93
C SER A 148 -33.33 -12.07 15.66
N HIS A 149 -33.00 -11.86 14.39
CA HIS A 149 -31.82 -11.07 14.00
C HIS A 149 -32.25 -9.70 13.46
N GLY A 150 -31.89 -8.63 14.19
CA GLY A 150 -32.13 -7.26 13.78
C GLY A 150 -31.09 -6.75 12.79
N TRP A 151 -31.46 -6.60 11.51
CA TRP A 151 -30.57 -6.03 10.49
C TRP A 151 -30.10 -4.61 10.84
N GLY A 152 -31.01 -3.76 11.34
CA GLY A 152 -30.68 -2.38 11.73
C GLY A 152 -29.60 -2.31 12.82
N GLU A 153 -29.79 -3.04 13.91
CA GLU A 153 -28.83 -3.10 15.03
C GLU A 153 -27.46 -3.63 14.61
N MET A 154 -27.45 -4.64 13.74
CA MET A 154 -26.20 -5.17 13.19
C MET A 154 -25.47 -4.13 12.33
N VAL A 155 -26.19 -3.46 11.43
CA VAL A 155 -25.60 -2.42 10.58
C VAL A 155 -25.09 -1.26 11.42
N ASP A 156 -25.85 -0.81 12.42
CA ASP A 156 -25.44 0.27 13.31
C ASP A 156 -24.16 -0.09 14.09
N THR A 157 -24.09 -1.32 14.60
CA THR A 157 -22.90 -1.84 15.28
C THR A 157 -21.70 -1.89 14.35
N VAL A 158 -21.87 -2.38 13.11
CA VAL A 158 -20.81 -2.42 12.11
C VAL A 158 -20.34 -1.00 11.77
N GLN A 159 -21.25 -0.07 11.53
CA GLN A 159 -20.92 1.32 11.22
C GLN A 159 -20.23 2.02 12.39
N GLN A 160 -20.59 1.70 13.63
CA GLN A 160 -19.90 2.21 14.82
C GLN A 160 -18.50 1.64 14.96
N HIS A 161 -18.29 0.37 14.66
CA HIS A 161 -16.96 -0.23 14.63
C HIS A 161 -16.07 0.43 13.56
N VAL A 162 -16.58 0.59 12.34
CA VAL A 162 -15.87 1.28 11.24
C VAL A 162 -15.50 2.71 11.66
N LYS A 163 -16.41 3.44 12.31
CA LYS A 163 -16.15 4.77 12.87
C LYS A 163 -14.97 4.77 13.85
N SER A 164 -14.92 3.80 14.77
CA SER A 164 -13.84 3.67 15.75
C SER A 164 -12.49 3.46 15.05
N VAL A 165 -12.43 2.49 14.12
CA VAL A 165 -11.20 2.18 13.39
C VAL A 165 -10.70 3.38 12.59
N SER A 166 -11.58 4.08 11.88
CA SER A 166 -11.18 5.29 11.14
C SER A 166 -10.68 6.41 12.06
N PHE A 167 -11.25 6.54 13.26
CA PHE A 167 -10.78 7.50 14.27
C PHE A 167 -9.40 7.12 14.81
N GLU A 168 -9.18 5.84 15.11
CA GLU A 168 -7.90 5.31 15.56
C GLU A 168 -6.81 5.52 14.51
N LEU A 169 -7.07 5.19 13.24
CA LEU A 169 -6.12 5.43 12.16
C LEU A 169 -5.74 6.91 12.03
N ARG A 170 -6.70 7.83 12.19
CA ARG A 170 -6.44 9.27 12.15
C ARG A 170 -5.59 9.72 13.35
N ARG A 171 -5.84 9.15 14.52
CA ARG A 171 -5.03 9.38 15.71
C ARG A 171 -3.61 8.88 15.51
N GLU A 172 -3.43 7.67 14.99
CA GLU A 172 -2.10 7.08 14.75
C GLU A 172 -1.28 7.89 13.75
N LEU A 173 -1.89 8.42 12.68
CA LEU A 173 -1.19 9.32 11.75
C LEU A 173 -0.70 10.58 12.46
N ARG A 174 -1.55 11.20 13.30
CA ARG A 174 -1.18 12.38 14.07
C ARG A 174 -0.07 12.07 15.07
N ASP A 175 -0.20 10.96 15.80
CA ASP A 175 0.77 10.54 16.81
C ASP A 175 2.13 10.14 16.17
N SER A 176 2.16 9.87 14.86
CA SER A 176 3.36 9.62 14.05
C SER A 176 3.85 10.85 13.27
N ASP A 177 3.36 12.06 13.57
CA ASP A 177 3.72 13.31 12.86
C ASP A 177 3.51 13.27 11.33
N VAL A 178 2.58 12.43 10.84
CA VAL A 178 2.19 12.39 9.43
C VAL A 178 1.13 13.44 9.15
N THR A 179 1.38 14.34 8.19
CA THR A 179 0.37 15.30 7.76
C THR A 179 -0.70 14.60 6.95
N TYR A 180 -1.94 14.62 7.43
CA TYR A 180 -3.10 14.06 6.73
C TYR A 180 -4.01 15.18 6.23
N LEU A 181 -4.30 15.20 4.92
CA LEU A 181 -5.28 16.09 4.31
C LEU A 181 -6.39 15.28 3.64
N ASN A 182 -7.64 15.66 3.93
CA ASN A 182 -8.81 15.15 3.23
C ASN A 182 -8.99 15.95 1.92
N ALA A 183 -8.26 15.54 0.89
CA ALA A 183 -8.14 16.26 -0.37
C ALA A 183 -7.77 15.31 -1.51
N HIS A 184 -8.19 15.65 -2.73
CA HIS A 184 -7.78 14.95 -3.94
C HIS A 184 -6.36 15.37 -4.30
N GLY A 185 -5.46 14.41 -4.51
CA GLY A 185 -4.11 14.67 -5.02
C GLY A 185 -3.99 14.30 -6.49
N GLU A 186 -3.37 15.15 -7.28
CA GLU A 186 -3.01 14.87 -8.67
C GLU A 186 -1.54 15.24 -8.90
N ILE A 187 -0.78 14.34 -9.51
CA ILE A 187 0.63 14.59 -9.85
C ILE A 187 0.65 15.25 -11.22
N GLN A 188 1.16 16.49 -11.29
CA GLN A 188 1.24 17.23 -12.55
C GLN A 188 2.63 17.15 -13.17
N GLU A 189 3.67 17.24 -12.34
CA GLU A 189 5.05 17.28 -12.77
C GLU A 189 5.92 16.42 -11.84
N PRO A 190 7.15 16.06 -12.24
CA PRO A 190 8.11 15.45 -11.33
C PRO A 190 8.30 16.32 -10.09
N HIS A 191 7.94 15.78 -8.92
CA HIS A 191 8.02 16.44 -7.60
C HIS A 191 7.03 17.59 -7.36
N THR A 192 6.02 17.78 -8.22
CA THR A 192 4.95 18.76 -8.01
C THR A 192 3.58 18.07 -8.06
N GLY A 193 2.86 18.12 -6.95
CA GLY A 193 1.47 17.65 -6.85
C GLY A 193 0.51 18.81 -6.62
N GLN A 194 -0.62 18.80 -7.31
CA GLN A 194 -1.76 19.67 -6.98
C GLN A 194 -2.69 18.97 -6.00
N VAL A 195 -3.17 19.74 -5.04
CA VAL A 195 -4.07 19.27 -3.99
C VAL A 195 -5.35 20.07 -4.07
N TYR A 196 -6.45 19.34 -4.19
CA TYR A 196 -7.75 19.96 -4.34
C TYR A 196 -8.65 19.57 -3.19
N HIS A 197 -9.30 20.57 -2.60
CA HIS A 197 -10.15 20.33 -1.47
C HIS A 197 -11.40 19.54 -1.88
N SER A 198 -11.98 18.80 -0.92
CA SER A 198 -13.13 17.90 -1.14
C SER A 198 -14.37 18.57 -1.75
N TYR A 199 -14.41 19.91 -1.79
CA TYR A 199 -15.45 20.72 -2.42
C TYR A 199 -14.95 21.25 -3.77
N TYR A 200 -14.90 20.39 -4.77
CA TYR A 200 -14.53 20.84 -6.11
C TYR A 200 -15.69 21.60 -6.78
N ARG A 201 -15.62 22.94 -6.74
CA ARG A 201 -15.44 23.73 -7.97
C ARG A 201 -13.95 24.07 -8.06
N PRO A 202 -13.35 24.17 -9.26
CA PRO A 202 -11.94 24.46 -9.40
C PRO A 202 -11.70 25.89 -8.92
N LEU A 203 -11.01 26.04 -7.79
CA LEU A 203 -10.36 27.28 -7.43
C LEU A 203 -8.87 27.02 -7.47
N GLU A 204 -8.22 27.82 -8.31
CA GLU A 204 -6.79 27.89 -8.53
C GLU A 204 -6.12 28.24 -7.20
N TRP A 205 -5.50 27.26 -6.53
CA TRP A 205 -4.58 27.51 -5.43
C TRP A 205 -3.51 26.41 -5.31
N THR A 206 -2.29 26.86 -5.06
CA THR A 206 -1.13 26.05 -4.69
C THR A 206 -1.16 25.78 -3.19
N VAL A 207 -0.70 24.59 -2.78
CA VAL A 207 -0.61 24.15 -1.37
C VAL A 207 0.13 25.20 -0.53
N PRO A 208 -0.44 25.72 0.58
CA PRO A 208 0.25 26.70 1.39
C PRO A 208 1.40 26.08 2.18
N ARG A 209 2.55 26.77 2.19
CA ARG A 209 3.70 26.44 3.05
C ARG A 209 3.35 26.57 4.53
N ARG A 210 3.99 25.73 5.36
CA ARG A 210 3.73 25.53 6.80
C ARG A 210 3.85 26.80 7.66
N ASP A 211 4.54 27.83 7.17
CA ASP A 211 4.75 29.12 7.85
C ASP A 211 3.48 29.99 7.94
N LYS A 212 2.40 29.64 7.23
CA LYS A 212 1.12 30.38 7.28
C LYS A 212 0.00 29.69 8.08
N MET A 213 0.29 28.62 8.82
CA MET A 213 -0.68 28.00 9.74
C MET A 213 -0.52 28.55 11.17
N LEU A 214 -0.71 29.85 11.34
CA LEU A 214 -1.00 30.46 12.64
C LEU A 214 -2.52 30.63 12.75
N CYS A 215 -3.07 30.22 13.90
CA CYS A 215 -4.48 30.25 14.24
C CYS A 215 -5.16 31.61 14.03
#